data_AF-A0A956D2Y1-F1
#
_entry.id   AF-A0A956D2Y1-F1
#
_cell.length_a   1.000
_cell.length_b   1.000
_cell.length_c   1.000
_cell.angle_alpha   90.00
_cell.angle_beta   90.00
_cell.angle_gamma   90.00
#
_symmetry.space_group_name_H-M   'P 1'
#
loop_
_entity.id
_entity.type
_entity.pdbx_description
1 polymer ?
#
loop_
_entity_poly.entity_id
_entity_poly.type
_entity_poly.pdbx_seq_one_letter_code
_entity_poly.pdbx_strand_id
1 'polypeptide(L)' 'MALNADRKNELIQDFRTHESDTGSPEVQIALLTERITYLTEHFKTHK' A
#
# COMPACT_ATOMS: atom_id res chain seq x y z
N MET A 1 5.08 9.60 -8.65
CA MET A 1 4.34 9.51 -7.36
C MET A 1 4.86 8.31 -6.59
N ALA A 2 5.39 8.55 -5.39
CA ALA A 2 5.71 7.51 -4.42
C ALA A 2 4.56 7.46 -3.42
N LEU A 3 4.16 6.25 -2.99
CA LEU A 3 3.33 6.09 -1.79
C LEU A 3 3.98 6.90 -0.67
N ASN A 4 3.18 7.69 0.06
CA ASN A 4 3.67 8.39 1.24
C ASN A 4 4.36 7.37 2.15
N ALA A 5 5.59 7.65 2.58
CA ALA A 5 6.40 6.74 3.36
C ALA A 5 5.69 6.34 4.67
N ASP A 6 4.92 7.25 5.25
CA ASP A 6 4.14 7.00 6.47
C ASP A 6 3.05 5.97 6.21
N ARG A 7 2.26 6.17 5.15
CA ARG A 7 1.17 5.24 4.78
C ARG A 7 1.69 3.86 4.39
N LYS A 8 2.85 3.80 3.73
CA LYS A 8 3.50 2.53 3.41
C LYS A 8 3.90 1.77 4.68
N ASN A 9 4.46 2.47 5.67
CA ASN A 9 4.87 1.85 6.92
C ASN A 9 3.67 1.37 7.75
N GLU A 10 2.57 2.13 7.78
CA GLU A 10 1.30 1.70 8.38
C GLU A 10 0.81 0.38 7.77
N LEU A 11 0.72 0.30 6.44
CA LEU A 11 0.27 -0.92 5.74
C LEU A 11 1.20 -2.11 5.99
N ILE A 12 2.51 -1.89 6.13
CA ILE A 12 3.42 -2.97 6.49
C ILE A 12 3.14 -3.43 7.94
N GLN A 13 2.92 -2.51 8.88
CA GLN A 13 2.62 -2.88 10.27
C GLN A 13 1.29 -3.60 10.44
N ASP A 14 0.28 -3.23 9.66
CA ASP A 14 -1.07 -3.81 9.74
C ASP A 14 -1.13 -5.24 9.16
N PHE A 15 -0.34 -5.53 8.12
CA PHE A 15 -0.42 -6.78 7.37
C PHE A 15 0.80 -7.70 7.53
N ARG A 16 1.83 -7.29 8.29
CA ARG A 16 2.99 -8.14 8.58
C ARG A 16 2.60 -9.37 9.38
N THR A 17 3.12 -10.52 8.99
CA THR A 17 2.91 -11.79 9.69
C THR A 17 3.88 -11.98 10.86
N HIS A 18 5.04 -11.32 10.81
CA HIS A 18 6.04 -11.27 11.87
C HIS A 18 6.77 -9.91 11.86
N GLU A 19 7.54 -9.59 12.90
CA GLU A 19 8.07 -8.23 13.09
C GLU A 19 8.94 -7.70 11.94
N SER A 20 9.70 -8.58 11.30
CA SER A 20 10.57 -8.30 10.15
C SER A 20 9.92 -8.54 8.78
N ASP A 21 8.62 -8.85 8.74
CA ASP A 21 7.93 -9.14 7.49
C ASP A 21 7.60 -7.84 6.74
N THR A 22 8.37 -7.59 5.69
CA THR A 22 8.19 -6.43 4.79
C THR A 22 7.84 -6.85 3.37
N GLY A 23 7.65 -8.15 3.12
CA GLY A 23 7.71 -8.72 1.78
C GLY A 23 6.79 -9.91 1.54
N SER A 24 6.04 -10.35 2.55
CA SER A 24 5.06 -11.42 2.40
C SER A 24 4.00 -11.08 1.35
N PRO A 25 3.35 -12.12 0.79
CA PRO A 25 2.24 -11.93 -0.13
C PRO A 25 1.16 -10.99 0.43
N GLU A 26 0.84 -11.09 1.72
CA GLU A 26 -0.16 -10.29 2.41
C GLU A 26 0.22 -8.80 2.41
N VAL A 27 1.44 -8.48 2.81
CA VAL A 27 1.96 -7.10 2.80
C VAL A 27 2.01 -6.55 1.36
N GLN A 28 2.47 -7.35 0.40
CA GLN A 28 2.55 -6.92 -1.01
C GLN A 28 1.16 -6.67 -1.60
N ILE A 29 0.17 -7.53 -1.30
CA ILE A 29 -1.22 -7.36 -1.74
C ILE A 29 -1.80 -6.07 -1.15
N ALA A 30 -1.58 -5.79 0.13
CA ALA A 30 -2.04 -4.57 0.78
C ALA A 30 -1.46 -3.31 0.10
N LEU A 31 -0.16 -3.29 -0.17
CA LEU A 31 0.52 -2.18 -0.84
C LEU A 31 0.03 -1.96 -2.28
N LEU A 32 -0.17 -3.03 -3.04
CA LEU A 32 -0.69 -2.95 -4.41
C LEU A 32 -2.15 -2.49 -4.43
N THR A 33 -2.97 -2.98 -3.49
CA THR A 33 -4.38 -2.60 -3.36
C THR A 33 -4.53 -1.11 -3.07
N GLU A 34 -3.77 -0.58 -2.10
CA GLU A 34 -3.77 0.86 -1.80
C GLU A 34 -3.40 1.68 -3.05
N ARG A 35 -2.38 1.23 -3.78
CA ARG A 35 -1.93 1.92 -5.00
C ARG A 35 -2.98 1.90 -6.10
N ILE A 36 -3.71 0.80 -6.28
CA ILE A 36 -4.81 0.69 -7.23
C ILE A 36 -5.94 1.66 -6.85
N THR A 37 -6.32 1.71 -5.58
CA THR A 37 -7.35 2.62 -5.06
C THR A 37 -6.95 4.08 -5.31
N TYR A 38 -5.72 4.45 -4.94
CA TYR A 38 -5.19 5.79 -5.17
C TYR A 38 -5.23 6.18 -6.66
N LEU A 39 -4.73 5.31 -7.55
CA LEU A 39 -4.72 5.59 -8.99
C LEU A 39 -6.14 5.68 -9.56
N THR A 40 -7.05 4.85 -9.07
CA THR A 40 -8.46 4.89 -9.47
C THR A 40 -9.09 6.25 -9.15
N GLU A 41 -8.89 6.76 -7.93
CA GLU A 41 -9.39 8.09 -7.55
C GLU A 41 -8.69 9.22 -8.30
N HIS A 42 -7.39 9.10 -8.55
CA HIS A 42 -6.65 10.05 -9.37
C HIS A 42 -7.25 10.15 -10.78
N PHE A 43 -7.51 9.03 -11.46
CA PHE A 43 -8.09 9.04 -12.80
C PHE A 43 -9.56 9.48 -12.84
N LYS A 44 -10.33 9.27 -11.75
CA LYS A 44 -11.70 9.80 -11.64
C LYS A 44 -11.74 11.33 -11.57
N THR A 45 -10.80 11.91 -10.83
CA THR A 45 -10.72 13.36 -10.58
C THR A 45 -10.04 14.11 -11.73
N HIS A 46 -9.07 13.48 -12.41
CA HIS A 46 -8.34 14.04 -13.54
C HIS A 46 -8.76 13.40 -14.87
N LYS A 47 -9.94 13.77 -15.38
CA LYS A 47 -10.43 13.36 -16.70
C LYS A 47 -9.80 14.15 -17.85
#